data_AF-A0A7L9K1U0-F1
#
_entry.id   AF-A0A7L9K1U0-F1
#
_cell.length_a   1.000
_cell.length_b   1.000
_cell.length_c   1.000
_cell.angle_alpha   90.00
_cell.angle_beta   90.00
_cell.angle_gamma   90.00
#
_symmetry.space_group_name_H-M   'P 1'
#
loop_
_entity.id
_entity.type
_entity.pdbx_description
1 polymer ?
#
loop_
_entity_poly.entity_id
_entity_poly.type
_entity_poly.pdbx_seq_one_letter_code
_entity_poly.pdbx_strand_id
1 'polypeptide(L)' 'MFIGIFRVELENGFQVIAHISGKIRRNFIKILLGDLVIIELSPYDLTRGRIIYRFKSNKK' A
#
# COMPACT_ATOMS: atom_id res chain seq x y z
N MET A 1 -9.80 -5.12 -15.13
CA MET A 1 -9.56 -3.68 -14.90
C MET A 1 -10.17 -3.29 -13.55
N PHE A 2 -9.68 -3.91 -12.47
CA PHE A 2 -10.07 -3.60 -11.09
C PHE A 2 -8.90 -2.87 -10.46
N ILE A 3 -8.68 -1.60 -10.85
CA ILE A 3 -7.69 -0.78 -10.16
C ILE A 3 -8.27 -0.57 -8.75
N GLY A 4 -7.88 -1.42 -7.81
CA GLY A 4 -8.15 -1.21 -6.40
C GLY A 4 -7.27 -0.05 -5.96
N ILE A 5 -7.87 1.13 -5.88
CA ILE A 5 -7.23 2.34 -5.40
C ILE A 5 -7.35 2.31 -3.87
N PHE A 6 -6.23 2.31 -3.17
CA PHE A 6 -6.22 2.38 -1.71
C PHE A 6 -5.79 3.77 -1.29
N ARG A 7 -6.54 4.36 -0.36
CA ARG A 7 -6.08 5.53 0.38
C ARG A 7 -5.28 5.03 1.56
N VAL A 8 -4.04 5.47 1.65
CA VAL A 8 -3.15 5.16 2.76
C VAL A 8 -2.70 6.46 3.40
N GLU A 9 -2.75 6.48 4.72
CA GLU A 9 -2.27 7.58 5.53
C GLU A 9 -0.83 7.28 5.94
N LEU A 10 0.09 8.17 5.62
CA LEU A 10 1.46 8.09 6.11
C LEU A 10 1.54 8.64 7.54
N GLU A 11 2.57 8.24 8.27
CA GLU A 11 2.85 8.75 9.62
C GLU A 11 3.01 10.27 9.67
N ASN A 12 3.35 10.88 8.52
CA ASN A 12 3.47 12.33 8.36
C ASN A 12 2.11 13.06 8.20
N GLY A 13 0.98 12.35 8.27
CA GLY A 13 -0.37 12.90 8.09
C GLY A 13 -0.80 13.13 6.63
N PHE A 14 0.04 12.77 5.66
CA PHE A 14 -0.29 12.85 4.24
C PHE A 14 -1.11 11.65 3.80
N GLN A 15 -2.16 11.92 3.02
CA GLN A 15 -2.97 10.89 2.39
C GLN A 15 -2.47 10.64 0.97
N VAL A 16 -2.14 9.39 0.69
CA VAL A 16 -1.60 8.96 -0.61
C VAL A 16 -2.52 7.96 -1.25
N ILE A 17 -2.64 8.09 -2.56
CA ILE A 17 -3.37 7.19 -3.41
C ILE A 17 -2.39 6.12 -3.90
N ALA A 18 -2.56 4.89 -3.41
CA ALA A 18 -1.64 3.81 -3.72
C ALA A 18 -2.32 2.70 -4.51
N HIS A 19 -1.58 2.16 -5.48
CA HIS A 19 -1.98 0.99 -6.24
C HIS A 19 -1.20 -0.25 -5.79
N ILE A 20 -1.84 -1.40 -5.88
CA ILE A 20 -1.22 -2.68 -5.57
C ILE A 20 -0.13 -3.01 -6.60
N SER A 21 1.06 -3.43 -6.13
CA SER A 21 2.09 -3.99 -7.01
C SER A 21 1.66 -5.34 -7.62
N GLY A 22 2.17 -5.66 -8.81
CA GLY A 22 1.88 -6.95 -9.44
C GLY A 22 2.30 -8.14 -8.59
N LYS A 23 3.31 -7.97 -7.71
CA LYS A 23 3.79 -9.00 -6.77
C LYS A 23 2.70 -9.39 -5.76
N ILE A 24 2.03 -8.42 -5.15
CA ILE A 24 0.91 -8.65 -4.22
C ILE A 24 -0.24 -9.38 -4.92
N ARG A 25 -0.55 -8.99 -6.17
CA ARG A 25 -1.61 -9.63 -6.96
C ARG A 25 -1.29 -11.08 -7.30
N ARG A 26 -0.02 -11.41 -7.59
CA ARG A 26 0.42 -12.80 -7.80
C ARG A 26 0.41 -13.64 -6.53
N ASN A 27 0.78 -13.04 -5.38
CA ASN A 27 0.81 -13.73 -4.09
C ASN A 27 -0.54 -13.76 -3.36
N PHE A 28 -1.62 -13.27 -3.98
CA PHE A 28 -2.97 -13.21 -3.40
C PHE A 28 -3.04 -12.60 -1.99
N ILE A 29 -2.15 -11.63 -1.71
CA ILE A 29 -2.13 -10.96 -0.40
C ILE A 29 -3.32 -10.02 -0.34
N LYS A 30 -4.27 -10.34 0.56
CA LYS A 30 -5.42 -9.48 0.86
C LYS A 30 -4.97 -8.36 1.80
N ILE A 31 -5.30 -7.12 1.47
CA ILE A 31 -5.08 -5.94 2.30
C ILE A 31 -6.45 -5.55 2.87
N LEU A 32 -6.52 -5.41 4.19
CA LEU A 32 -7.69 -4.95 4.93
C LEU A 32 -7.42 -3.55 5.50
N LEU A 33 -8.48 -2.86 5.89
CA LEU A 33 -8.38 -1.57 6.58
C LEU A 33 -7.67 -1.76 7.93
N GLY A 34 -6.68 -0.92 8.23
CA GLY A 34 -5.86 -1.00 9.44
C GLY A 34 -4.60 -1.86 9.33
N ASP A 35 -4.35 -2.47 8.16
CA ASP A 35 -3.08 -3.15 7.93
C ASP A 35 -1.93 -2.17 7.70
N LEU A 36 -0.78 -2.45 8.31
CA LEU A 36 0.46 -1.74 8.05
C LEU A 36 1.07 -2.21 6.73
N VAL A 37 1.30 -1.26 5.82
CA VAL A 37 1.83 -1.52 4.47
C VAL A 37 2.99 -0.61 4.16
N ILE A 38 3.95 -1.12 3.38
CA ILE A 38 5.06 -0.33 2.85
C ILE A 38 4.70 0.15 1.45
N ILE A 39 4.89 1.44 1.23
CA ILE A 39 4.63 2.11 -0.03
C ILE A 39 5.93 2.71 -0.55
N GLU A 40 6.22 2.49 -1.83
CA GLU A 40 7.17 3.33 -2.56
C GLU A 40 6.42 4.48 -3.22
N LEU A 41 6.88 5.70 -2.97
CA LEU A 41 6.38 6.91 -3.61
C LEU A 41 7.18 7.18 -4.88
N SER A 42 6.52 7.77 -5.88
CA SER A 42 7.26 8.33 -7.00
C SER A 42 7.98 9.61 -6.55
N PRO A 43 9.24 9.83 -6.96
CA PRO A 43 10.00 11.02 -6.58
C PRO A 43 9.40 12.32 -7.15
N TYR A 44 8.53 12.21 -8.16
CA TYR A 44 7.87 13.33 -8.81
C TYR A 44 6.51 13.70 -8.19
N ASP A 45 5.78 12.70 -7.67
CA ASP A 45 4.42 12.87 -7.13
C ASP A 45 4.30 12.15 -5.79
N LEU A 46 4.38 12.91 -4.70
CA LEU A 46 4.24 12.40 -3.33
C LEU A 46 2.82 11.91 -3.01
N THR A 47 1.82 12.25 -3.84
CA THR A 47 0.42 11.85 -3.67
C THR A 47 0.11 10.47 -4.24
N ARG A 48 1.04 9.89 -5.02
CA ARG A 48 0.85 8.59 -5.68
C ARG A 48 1.92 7.60 -5.24
N GLY A 49 1.47 6.40 -4.92
CA GLY A 49 2.36 5.36 -4.41
C GLY A 49 2.06 3.96 -4.95
N ARG A 50 3.00 3.06 -4.70
CA ARG A 50 2.87 1.65 -4.99
C ARG A 50 3.04 0.82 -3.73
N ILE A 51 2.05 -0.02 -3.43
CA ILE A 51 2.11 -0.94 -2.28
C ILE A 51 2.98 -2.14 -2.64
N ILE A 52 4.06 -2.34 -1.89
CA ILE A 52 5.04 -3.42 -2.15
C ILE A 52 4.87 -4.56 -1.17
N TYR A 53 4.62 -4.21 0.09
CA TYR A 53 4.66 -5.17 1.17
C TYR A 53 3.58 -4.88 2.21
N ARG A 54 3.07 -5.94 2.82
CA ARG A 54 2.20 -5.88 3.99
C ARG A 54 2.95 -6.48 5.17
N PHE A 55 3.02 -5.76 6.29
CA PHE A 55 3.60 -6.32 7.50
C PHE A 55 2.66 -7.38 8.09
N LYS A 56 3.19 -8.57 8.34
CA LYS A 56 2.51 -9.58 9.15
C LYS A 56 2.83 -9.27 10.61
N SER A 57 1.86 -8.81 11.39
CA SER A 57 2.07 -8.65 12.84
C SER A 57 2.34 -10.03 13.43
N ASN A 58 3.59 -10.28 13.80
CA ASN A 58 4.01 -11.48 14.48
C ASN A 58 3.74 -11.27 15.98
N LYS A 59 2.47 -11.37 16.38
CA LYS A 59 2.13 -11.47 17.81
C LYS A 59 2.59 -12.85 18.27
N LYS A 60 3.77 -12.88 18.88
CA LYS A 60 4.24 -14.00 19.71
C LYS A 60 3.66 -13.85 21.11
#